data_AF-A0A953PDW5-F1
#
_entry.id   AF-A0A953PDW5-F1
#
_cell.length_a   1.000
_cell.length_b   1.000
_cell.length_c   1.000
_cell.angle_alpha   90.00
_cell.angle_beta   90.00
_cell.angle_gamma   90.00
#
_symmetry.space_group_name_H-M   'P 1'
#
loop_
_entity.id
_entity.type
_entity.pdbx_description
1 polymer ?
#
loop_
_entity_poly.entity_id
_entity_poly.type
_entity_poly.pdbx_seq_one_letter_code
_entity_poly.pdbx_strand_id
1 'polypeptide(L)'
;MSAPNSLFVRAAKAQPTERTPIWLMRQAGRYMAEYRAVRKKYSLIEICKKPEVAAQVTIEAAEILKVDAAIIFADLLLPLEVMGLPFHFAAGEGPKIEKPVRTRADIALASYMIEGGGSRNYVFTKKMMYSAPDSWNELMRKLVSVTAEYSAEQVRAGADTIQIFDSWVGCLSVEDYRRYVLPHSTDLVNRLQKTGVPIIYFGTDSATLLPSMKETGAEVVGLDWRIPLDAGWQSLGFQGAVQGNLDPVLLFADWKVLKPRAEDILRRAAGRPGHIFNLGHGILPETPVDNVKALCDFIREHSAEFRK
;
A
#
# COMPACT_ATOMS: atom_id res chain seq x y z
N MET A 1 -9.47 18.73 -6.45
CA MET A 1 -10.60 19.00 -5.54
C MET A 1 -10.79 17.74 -4.72
N SER A 2 -10.76 17.84 -3.39
CA SER A 2 -11.02 16.70 -2.51
C SER A 2 -12.43 16.16 -2.76
N ALA A 3 -12.58 14.84 -2.76
CA ALA A 3 -13.84 14.15 -2.96
C ALA A 3 -14.19 13.31 -1.71
N PRO A 4 -14.46 13.94 -0.55
CA PRO A 4 -14.69 13.25 0.72
C PRO A 4 -15.94 12.35 0.74
N ASN A 5 -16.81 12.49 -0.26
CA ASN A 5 -18.03 11.68 -0.46
C ASN A 5 -17.94 10.75 -1.68
N SER A 6 -16.74 10.59 -2.27
CA SER A 6 -16.52 9.65 -3.37
C SER A 6 -16.88 8.21 -2.97
N LEU A 7 -17.15 7.38 -3.98
CA LEU A 7 -17.42 5.95 -3.79
C LEU A 7 -16.29 5.27 -2.97
N PHE A 8 -15.04 5.59 -3.28
CA PHE A 8 -13.87 5.06 -2.59
C PHE A 8 -13.82 5.46 -1.11
N VAL A 9 -13.96 6.76 -0.79
CA VAL A 9 -13.92 7.25 0.60
C VAL A 9 -15.07 6.69 1.43
N ARG A 10 -16.27 6.57 0.86
CA ARG A 10 -17.42 5.93 1.53
C ARG A 10 -17.14 4.46 1.85
N ALA A 11 -16.59 3.70 0.89
CA ALA A 11 -16.19 2.32 1.14
C ALA A 11 -15.10 2.23 2.21
N ALA A 12 -14.10 3.10 2.19
CA ALA A 12 -13.04 3.13 3.21
C ALA A 12 -13.60 3.39 4.63
N LYS A 13 -14.70 4.16 4.74
CA LYS A 13 -15.43 4.41 5.99
C LYS A 13 -16.45 3.30 6.33
N ALA A 14 -16.41 2.16 5.65
CA ALA A 14 -17.37 1.06 5.76
C ALA A 14 -18.85 1.50 5.59
N GLN A 15 -19.10 2.52 4.77
CA GLN A 15 -20.46 2.97 4.47
C GLN A 15 -21.06 2.17 3.31
N PRO A 16 -22.40 2.05 3.23
CA PRO A 16 -23.06 1.45 2.08
C PRO A 16 -22.68 2.13 0.76
N THR A 17 -22.39 1.32 -0.24
CA THR A 17 -22.08 1.76 -1.60
C THR A 17 -22.92 1.02 -2.64
N GLU A 18 -23.13 1.67 -3.77
CA GLU A 18 -23.89 1.19 -4.92
C GLU A 18 -23.17 0.03 -5.64
N ARG A 19 -21.84 -0.02 -5.56
CA ARG A 19 -20.99 -1.09 -6.08
C ARG A 19 -19.67 -1.16 -5.29
N THR A 20 -18.83 -2.13 -5.57
CA THR A 20 -17.48 -2.22 -4.99
C THR A 20 -16.55 -1.27 -5.75
N PRO A 21 -15.85 -0.32 -5.09
CA PRO A 21 -14.79 0.46 -5.74
C PRO A 21 -13.58 -0.40 -6.06
N ILE A 22 -12.85 -0.02 -7.12
CA ILE A 22 -11.61 -0.64 -7.52
C ILE A 22 -10.51 0.39 -7.76
N TRP A 23 -9.32 0.08 -7.29
CA TRP A 23 -8.04 0.63 -7.74
C TRP A 23 -6.98 -0.45 -7.62
N LEU A 24 -5.81 -0.27 -8.24
CA LEU A 24 -4.77 -1.30 -8.25
C LEU A 24 -3.43 -0.74 -7.78
N MET A 25 -2.80 -1.41 -6.82
CA MET A 25 -1.43 -1.10 -6.43
C MET A 25 -0.50 -1.17 -7.66
N ARG A 26 0.34 -0.14 -7.83
CA ARG A 26 1.18 0.06 -9.03
C ARG A 26 0.39 0.16 -10.36
N GLN A 27 -0.83 0.71 -10.33
CA GLN A 27 -1.58 1.05 -11.55
C GLN A 27 -0.79 1.91 -12.54
N ALA A 28 0.00 2.87 -12.03
CA ALA A 28 1.02 3.53 -12.84
C ALA A 28 2.31 2.69 -12.81
N GLY A 29 2.57 1.93 -13.87
CA GLY A 29 3.64 0.95 -13.84
C GLY A 29 4.17 0.50 -15.20
N ARG A 30 5.29 -0.25 -15.15
CA ARG A 30 6.07 -0.71 -16.32
C ARG A 30 5.28 -1.53 -17.33
N TYR A 31 4.14 -2.08 -16.94
CA TYR A 31 3.25 -2.83 -17.83
C TYR A 31 2.55 -1.94 -18.88
N MET A 32 2.37 -0.65 -18.59
CA MET A 32 1.74 0.32 -19.50
C MET A 32 2.76 0.95 -20.46
N ALA A 33 2.39 1.10 -21.73
CA ALA A 33 3.26 1.68 -22.75
C ALA A 33 3.48 3.18 -22.51
N GLU A 34 2.43 3.86 -22.03
CA GLU A 34 2.36 5.27 -21.66
C GLU A 34 3.38 5.57 -20.55
N TYR A 35 3.35 4.78 -19.47
CA TYR A 35 4.34 4.89 -18.39
C TYR A 35 5.76 4.63 -18.89
N ARG A 36 5.97 3.61 -19.73
CA ARG A 36 7.30 3.34 -20.31
C ARG A 36 7.78 4.52 -21.17
N ALA A 37 6.89 5.21 -21.89
CA ALA A 37 7.23 6.39 -22.68
C ALA A 37 7.72 7.55 -21.79
N VAL A 38 7.09 7.78 -20.64
CA VAL A 38 7.56 8.76 -19.64
C VAL A 38 8.93 8.35 -19.07
N ARG A 39 9.11 7.07 -18.72
CA ARG A 39 10.37 6.53 -18.17
C ARG A 39 11.56 6.56 -19.12
N LYS A 40 11.34 6.70 -20.44
CA LYS A 40 12.42 6.96 -21.42
C LYS A 40 12.99 8.37 -21.30
N LYS A 41 12.22 9.32 -20.76
CA LYS A 41 12.58 10.74 -20.66
C LYS A 41 13.03 11.16 -19.26
N TYR A 42 12.52 10.49 -18.23
CA TYR A 42 12.76 10.86 -16.83
C TYR A 42 13.09 9.63 -15.99
N SER A 43 14.10 9.74 -15.12
CA SER A 43 14.37 8.82 -14.01
C SER A 43 13.18 8.77 -13.03
N LEU A 44 13.11 7.75 -12.17
CA LEU A 44 12.01 7.61 -11.21
C LEU A 44 11.97 8.80 -10.25
N ILE A 45 13.13 9.22 -9.75
CA ILE A 45 13.27 10.38 -8.86
C ILE A 45 12.92 11.68 -9.59
N GLU A 46 13.32 11.85 -10.86
CA GLU A 46 12.92 13.04 -11.62
C GLU A 46 11.41 13.12 -11.82
N ILE A 47 10.72 12.00 -12.04
CA ILE A 47 9.26 11.98 -12.09
C ILE A 47 8.70 12.45 -10.74
N CYS A 48 9.18 11.89 -9.63
CA CYS A 48 8.71 12.25 -8.28
C CYS A 48 8.95 13.73 -7.93
N LYS A 49 10.02 14.34 -8.48
CA LYS A 49 10.40 15.74 -8.20
C LYS A 49 9.80 16.75 -9.18
N LYS A 50 9.12 16.30 -10.24
CA LYS A 50 8.45 17.16 -11.24
C LYS A 50 6.94 17.00 -11.10
N PRO A 51 6.23 17.92 -10.40
CA PRO A 51 4.81 17.77 -10.07
C PRO A 51 3.93 17.46 -11.29
N GLU A 52 4.15 18.15 -12.40
CA GLU A 52 3.46 17.96 -13.67
C GLU A 52 3.65 16.56 -14.27
N VAL A 53 4.84 15.96 -14.13
CA VAL A 53 5.13 14.62 -14.64
C VAL A 53 4.55 13.56 -13.70
N ALA A 54 4.68 13.75 -12.38
CA ALA A 54 4.05 12.88 -11.39
C ALA A 54 2.52 12.85 -11.55
N ALA A 55 1.91 14.03 -11.72
CA ALA A 55 0.48 14.18 -11.96
C ALA A 55 0.06 13.51 -13.27
N GLN A 56 0.81 13.70 -14.36
CA GLN A 56 0.55 13.02 -15.63
C GLN A 56 0.51 11.51 -15.44
N VAL A 57 1.56 10.93 -14.85
CA VAL A 57 1.68 9.48 -14.64
C VAL A 57 0.55 8.93 -13.77
N THR A 58 0.16 9.65 -12.72
CA THR A 58 -0.94 9.28 -11.83
C THR A 58 -2.30 9.31 -12.52
N ILE A 59 -2.61 10.42 -13.18
CA ILE A 59 -3.93 10.67 -13.78
C ILE A 59 -4.14 9.78 -15.00
N GLU A 60 -3.16 9.72 -15.90
CA GLU A 60 -3.25 8.93 -17.14
C GLU A 60 -3.48 7.44 -16.83
N ALA A 61 -2.76 6.88 -15.85
CA ALA A 61 -3.01 5.50 -15.42
C ALA A 61 -4.41 5.29 -14.84
N ALA A 62 -4.89 6.24 -14.01
CA ALA A 62 -6.22 6.15 -13.41
C ALA A 62 -7.33 6.24 -14.46
N GLU A 63 -7.20 7.15 -15.42
CA GLU A 63 -8.16 7.36 -16.51
C GLU A 63 -8.21 6.18 -17.48
N ILE A 64 -7.04 5.65 -17.88
CA ILE A 64 -6.97 4.48 -18.79
C ILE A 64 -7.65 3.25 -18.18
N LEU A 65 -7.51 3.06 -16.87
CA LEU A 65 -8.12 1.93 -16.16
C LEU A 65 -9.53 2.24 -15.64
N LYS A 66 -9.96 3.51 -15.70
CA LYS A 66 -11.24 4.01 -15.18
C LYS A 66 -11.48 3.66 -13.70
N VAL A 67 -10.42 3.58 -12.90
CA VAL A 67 -10.48 3.19 -11.48
C VAL A 67 -11.13 4.28 -10.61
N ASP A 68 -11.59 3.89 -9.43
CA ASP A 68 -12.30 4.76 -8.48
C ASP A 68 -11.39 5.60 -7.58
N ALA A 69 -10.09 5.30 -7.59
CA ALA A 69 -9.07 6.06 -6.89
C ALA A 69 -7.78 6.12 -7.69
N ALA A 70 -7.11 7.26 -7.61
CA ALA A 70 -5.76 7.45 -8.12
C ALA A 70 -4.79 7.49 -6.94
N ILE A 71 -3.66 6.77 -7.05
CA ILE A 71 -2.56 6.86 -6.10
C ILE A 71 -1.47 7.76 -6.70
N ILE A 72 -1.02 8.75 -5.93
CA ILE A 72 0.05 9.65 -6.37
C ILE A 72 1.31 8.84 -6.68
N PHE A 73 1.95 9.15 -7.82
CA PHE A 73 3.19 8.52 -8.21
C PHE A 73 4.32 9.16 -7.41
N ALA A 74 4.75 8.44 -6.38
CA ALA A 74 5.84 8.82 -5.51
C ALA A 74 6.61 7.56 -5.08
N ASP A 75 7.81 7.76 -4.55
CA ASP A 75 8.59 6.69 -3.95
C ASP A 75 8.50 6.73 -2.42
N LEU A 76 8.44 5.57 -1.79
CA LEU A 76 8.39 5.46 -0.32
C LEU A 76 9.64 6.04 0.35
N LEU A 77 10.77 6.06 -0.36
CA LEU A 77 12.07 6.49 0.18
C LEU A 77 12.31 8.00 0.05
N LEU A 78 11.42 8.78 -0.57
CA LEU A 78 11.61 10.24 -0.69
C LEU A 78 11.85 10.94 0.66
N PRO A 79 11.19 10.57 1.77
CA PRO A 79 11.50 11.14 3.08
C PRO A 79 12.94 10.89 3.56
N LEU A 80 13.67 9.91 3.00
CA LEU A 80 15.05 9.64 3.38
C LEU A 80 16.02 10.72 2.97
N GLU A 81 15.77 11.36 1.83
CA GLU A 81 16.63 12.43 1.33
C GLU A 81 16.66 13.60 2.32
N VAL A 82 15.49 13.98 2.85
CA VAL A 82 15.38 15.05 3.88
C VAL A 82 15.88 14.61 5.26
N MET A 83 15.92 13.31 5.53
CA MET A 83 16.52 12.74 6.74
C MET A 83 18.05 12.60 6.63
N GLY A 84 18.66 13.08 5.54
CA GLY A 84 20.12 13.06 5.34
C GLY A 84 20.68 11.71 4.90
N LEU A 85 19.83 10.83 4.35
CA LEU A 85 20.19 9.48 3.95
C LEU A 85 20.02 9.33 2.43
N PRO A 86 21.05 9.77 1.66
CA PRO A 86 20.99 9.74 0.21
C PRO A 86 20.88 8.31 -0.31
N PHE A 87 20.11 8.17 -1.39
CA PHE A 87 19.86 6.89 -2.03
C PHE A 87 19.80 7.06 -3.54
N HIS A 88 20.08 5.98 -4.26
CA HIS A 88 19.92 5.91 -5.70
C HIS A 88 19.27 4.59 -6.11
N PHE A 89 18.69 4.54 -7.30
CA PHE A 89 18.18 3.30 -7.88
C PHE A 89 19.23 2.67 -8.78
N ALA A 90 19.75 1.51 -8.37
CA ALA A 90 20.62 0.71 -9.21
C ALA A 90 19.79 -0.10 -10.22
N ALA A 91 20.25 -0.14 -11.48
CA ALA A 91 19.55 -0.87 -12.54
C ALA A 91 19.40 -2.35 -12.17
N GLY A 92 18.17 -2.85 -12.13
CA GLY A 92 17.85 -4.25 -11.81
C GLY A 92 17.90 -4.63 -10.33
N GLU A 93 18.49 -3.80 -9.46
CA GLU A 93 18.73 -4.15 -8.05
C GLU A 93 17.86 -3.37 -7.05
N GLY A 94 17.16 -2.32 -7.51
CA GLY A 94 16.28 -1.51 -6.67
C GLY A 94 17.01 -0.39 -5.93
N PRO A 95 16.44 0.15 -4.84
CA PRO A 95 17.04 1.26 -4.12
C PRO A 95 18.27 0.81 -3.31
N LYS A 96 19.32 1.62 -3.35
CA LYS A 96 20.54 1.48 -2.54
C LYS A 96 20.71 2.71 -1.67
N ILE A 97 20.80 2.50 -0.36
CA ILE A 97 21.10 3.56 0.60
C ILE A 97 22.63 3.69 0.69
N GLU A 98 23.18 4.88 0.42
CA GLU A 98 24.64 5.07 0.35
C GLU A 98 25.31 4.93 1.72
N LYS A 99 24.60 5.31 2.78
CA LYS A 99 25.07 5.26 4.17
C LYS A 99 24.06 4.54 5.06
N PRO A 100 24.04 3.19 5.08
CA PRO A 100 23.08 2.44 5.88
C PRO A 100 23.22 2.67 7.39
N VAL A 101 22.11 2.57 8.10
CA VAL A 101 21.95 2.79 9.54
C VAL A 101 22.35 1.55 10.32
N ARG A 102 23.53 1.56 10.95
CA ARG A 102 24.04 0.36 11.65
C ARG A 102 24.15 0.56 13.15
N THR A 103 24.24 1.82 13.59
CA THR A 103 24.51 2.19 14.97
C THR A 103 23.48 3.21 15.46
N ARG A 104 23.49 3.48 16.77
CA ARG A 104 22.64 4.49 17.40
C ARG A 104 22.82 5.90 16.81
N ALA A 105 23.97 6.19 16.18
CA ALA A 105 24.24 7.48 15.57
C ALA A 105 23.49 7.72 14.24
N ASP A 106 22.95 6.67 13.60
CA ASP A 106 22.61 6.73 12.17
C ASP A 106 21.10 6.90 11.83
N ILE A 107 20.23 7.15 12.80
CA ILE A 107 18.82 6.70 12.79
C ILE A 107 17.80 7.36 11.77
N ALA A 108 17.18 6.55 10.85
CA ALA A 108 15.84 6.71 10.14
C ALA A 108 15.35 5.44 9.28
N LEU A 109 14.18 5.45 8.53
CA LEU A 109 13.35 4.39 7.77
C LEU A 109 13.75 2.91 7.80
N ALA A 110 13.32 2.22 8.84
CA ALA A 110 14.15 1.24 9.50
C ALA A 110 14.73 0.12 8.62
N SER A 111 13.94 -0.65 7.88
CA SER A 111 14.50 -1.85 7.21
C SER A 111 15.44 -1.50 6.04
N TYR A 112 15.05 -0.65 5.09
CA TYR A 112 15.94 -0.23 4.00
C TYR A 112 17.18 0.49 4.52
N MET A 113 16.99 1.29 5.56
CA MET A 113 18.04 2.06 6.18
C MET A 113 19.03 1.15 6.87
N ILE A 114 18.55 0.18 7.65
CA ILE A 114 19.41 -0.76 8.36
C ILE A 114 20.05 -1.76 7.43
N GLU A 115 19.32 -2.29 6.45
CA GLU A 115 19.84 -3.30 5.53
C GLU A 115 20.75 -2.69 4.45
N GLY A 116 20.49 -1.43 4.05
CA GLY A 116 21.18 -0.71 2.97
C GLY A 116 20.55 -0.91 1.57
N GLY A 117 19.45 -1.64 1.50
CA GLY A 117 18.75 -2.01 0.27
C GLY A 117 17.70 -3.10 0.54
N GLY A 118 17.24 -3.77 -0.52
CA GLY A 118 16.35 -4.93 -0.37
C GLY A 118 17.03 -6.08 0.38
N SER A 119 16.28 -6.77 1.26
CA SER A 119 16.79 -7.89 2.05
C SER A 119 15.77 -9.03 2.08
N ARG A 120 16.24 -10.27 1.97
CA ARG A 120 15.38 -11.46 2.05
C ARG A 120 15.10 -11.89 3.48
N ASN A 121 16.07 -11.70 4.36
CA ASN A 121 16.07 -12.26 5.72
C ASN A 121 15.99 -11.17 6.81
N TYR A 122 16.20 -9.89 6.45
CA TYR A 122 16.14 -8.75 7.36
C TYR A 122 17.03 -8.94 8.62
N VAL A 123 18.20 -9.55 8.44
CA VAL A 123 19.09 -10.00 9.53
C VAL A 123 19.52 -8.82 10.40
N PHE A 124 19.89 -7.70 9.79
CA PHE A 124 20.40 -6.55 10.53
C PHE A 124 19.27 -5.80 11.23
N THR A 125 18.12 -5.70 10.58
CA THR A 125 16.91 -5.11 11.15
C THR A 125 16.48 -5.87 12.41
N LYS A 126 16.35 -7.19 12.30
CA LYS A 126 15.98 -8.06 13.44
C LYS A 126 17.06 -8.08 14.52
N LYS A 127 18.34 -8.09 14.14
CA LYS A 127 19.45 -7.96 15.11
C LYS A 127 19.34 -6.65 15.90
N MET A 128 18.98 -5.53 15.26
CA MET A 128 18.77 -4.27 15.98
C MET A 128 17.58 -4.36 16.94
N MET A 129 16.45 -4.93 16.51
CA MET A 129 15.29 -5.16 17.39
C MET A 129 15.68 -5.94 18.65
N TYR A 130 16.42 -7.04 18.49
CA TYR A 130 16.74 -7.95 19.58
C TYR A 130 17.90 -7.47 20.46
N SER A 131 18.95 -6.92 19.86
CA SER A 131 20.19 -6.57 20.57
C SER A 131 20.26 -5.10 20.98
N ALA A 132 19.47 -4.22 20.39
CA ALA A 132 19.48 -2.78 20.66
C ALA A 132 18.06 -2.16 20.62
N PRO A 133 17.10 -2.67 21.42
CA PRO A 133 15.70 -2.25 21.37
C PRO A 133 15.48 -0.76 21.63
N ASP A 134 16.33 -0.11 22.44
CA ASP A 134 16.24 1.34 22.67
C ASP A 134 16.61 2.14 21.41
N SER A 135 17.60 1.66 20.65
CA SER A 135 17.98 2.28 19.38
C SER A 135 16.91 2.06 18.32
N TRP A 136 16.32 0.86 18.28
CA TRP A 136 15.14 0.58 17.45
C TRP A 136 13.96 1.50 17.79
N ASN A 137 13.68 1.72 19.07
CA ASN A 137 12.57 2.58 19.49
C ASN A 137 12.81 4.06 19.18
N GLU A 138 14.03 4.57 19.39
CA GLU A 138 14.39 5.93 18.95
C GLU A 138 14.20 6.08 17.43
N LEU A 139 14.61 5.05 16.68
CA LEU A 139 14.45 4.99 15.24
C LEU A 139 13.01 5.06 14.76
N MET A 140 12.17 4.19 15.30
CA MET A 140 10.77 4.17 14.94
C MET A 140 10.07 5.49 15.33
N ARG A 141 10.40 6.10 16.48
CA ARG A 141 9.83 7.41 16.87
C ARG A 141 10.19 8.54 15.89
N LYS A 142 11.44 8.61 15.44
CA LYS A 142 11.84 9.60 14.43
C LYS A 142 11.09 9.37 13.12
N LEU A 143 10.91 8.12 12.75
CA LEU A 143 10.18 7.76 11.55
C LEU A 143 8.72 8.14 11.59
N VAL A 144 8.02 7.75 12.64
CA VAL A 144 6.62 8.12 12.84
C VAL A 144 6.47 9.64 12.79
N SER A 145 7.40 10.39 13.38
CA SER A 145 7.35 11.85 13.36
C SER A 145 7.43 12.42 11.94
N VAL A 146 8.40 11.96 11.14
CA VAL A 146 8.59 12.44 9.77
C VAL A 146 7.48 11.97 8.83
N THR A 147 7.08 10.70 8.90
CA THR A 147 6.06 10.14 8.01
C THR A 147 4.67 10.69 8.33
N ALA A 148 4.35 10.95 9.60
CA ALA A 148 3.10 11.58 9.99
C ALA A 148 2.98 13.01 9.41
N GLU A 149 4.01 13.85 9.56
CA GLU A 149 3.97 15.21 9.03
C GLU A 149 3.96 15.22 7.50
N TYR A 150 4.80 14.39 6.86
CA TYR A 150 4.83 14.26 5.41
C TYR A 150 3.48 13.84 4.83
N SER A 151 2.78 12.92 5.49
CA SER A 151 1.45 12.48 5.04
C SER A 151 0.37 13.50 5.36
N ALA A 152 0.46 14.22 6.48
CA ALA A 152 -0.45 15.32 6.79
C ALA A 152 -0.36 16.44 5.75
N GLU A 153 0.84 16.76 5.26
CA GLU A 153 1.03 17.69 4.14
C GLU A 153 0.39 17.19 2.85
N GLN A 154 0.43 15.88 2.56
CA GLN A 154 -0.29 15.33 1.41
C GLN A 154 -1.81 15.53 1.53
N VAL A 155 -2.38 15.38 2.73
CA VAL A 155 -3.80 15.66 2.98
C VAL A 155 -4.09 17.15 2.81
N ARG A 156 -3.25 18.05 3.36
CA ARG A 156 -3.38 19.51 3.16
C ARG A 156 -3.30 19.89 1.68
N ALA A 157 -2.49 19.18 0.90
CA ALA A 157 -2.37 19.35 -0.55
C ALA A 157 -3.52 18.74 -1.36
N GLY A 158 -4.41 17.97 -0.72
CA GLY A 158 -5.66 17.47 -1.31
C GLY A 158 -5.81 15.95 -1.39
N ALA A 159 -4.97 15.15 -0.72
CA ALA A 159 -5.18 13.71 -0.62
C ALA A 159 -6.43 13.38 0.21
N ASP A 160 -7.33 12.55 -0.33
CA ASP A 160 -8.60 12.16 0.30
C ASP A 160 -8.49 10.91 1.19
N THR A 161 -7.37 10.20 1.14
CA THR A 161 -7.10 8.96 1.88
C THR A 161 -5.58 8.76 1.94
N ILE A 162 -5.07 8.17 3.03
CA ILE A 162 -3.66 7.80 3.17
C ILE A 162 -3.53 6.29 3.30
N GLN A 163 -2.58 5.69 2.59
CA GLN A 163 -2.21 4.28 2.75
C GLN A 163 -0.80 4.15 3.33
N ILE A 164 -0.69 3.45 4.46
CA ILE A 164 0.58 3.00 5.03
C ILE A 164 0.93 1.65 4.39
N PHE A 165 2.11 1.59 3.78
CA PHE A 165 2.68 0.36 3.23
C PHE A 165 3.73 -0.21 4.18
N ASP A 166 3.42 -1.34 4.80
CA ASP A 166 4.32 -2.10 5.65
C ASP A 166 4.78 -3.38 4.94
N SER A 167 5.52 -3.19 3.85
CA SER A 167 5.81 -4.24 2.85
C SER A 167 6.72 -5.38 3.32
N TRP A 168 7.30 -5.30 4.51
CA TRP A 168 8.21 -6.32 5.06
C TRP A 168 7.69 -6.97 6.35
N VAL A 169 6.55 -6.50 6.87
CA VAL A 169 6.02 -6.88 8.18
C VAL A 169 5.84 -8.38 8.36
N GLY A 170 5.47 -9.09 7.29
CA GLY A 170 5.25 -10.54 7.35
C GLY A 170 6.51 -11.38 7.55
N CYS A 171 7.70 -10.77 7.59
CA CYS A 171 8.89 -11.47 8.07
C CYS A 171 8.92 -11.62 9.61
N LEU A 172 8.03 -10.94 10.35
CA LEU A 172 7.98 -10.95 11.80
C LEU A 172 7.02 -12.03 12.34
N SER A 173 7.35 -12.56 13.51
CA SER A 173 6.36 -13.30 14.31
C SER A 173 5.31 -12.34 14.86
N VAL A 174 4.18 -12.87 15.35
CA VAL A 174 3.17 -12.06 16.04
C VAL A 174 3.79 -11.35 17.26
N GLU A 175 4.62 -12.05 18.04
CA GLU A 175 5.29 -11.48 19.21
C GLU A 175 6.21 -10.32 18.83
N ASP A 176 7.03 -10.50 17.80
CA ASP A 176 7.94 -9.45 17.33
C ASP A 176 7.18 -8.26 16.74
N TYR A 177 6.12 -8.51 15.96
CA TYR A 177 5.27 -7.44 15.46
C TYR A 177 4.67 -6.61 16.60
N ARG A 178 4.08 -7.29 17.61
CA ARG A 178 3.47 -6.61 18.77
C ARG A 178 4.49 -5.82 19.58
N ARG A 179 5.71 -6.33 19.72
CA ARG A 179 6.76 -5.69 20.51
C ARG A 179 7.44 -4.54 19.79
N TYR A 180 7.79 -4.72 18.53
CA TYR A 180 8.70 -3.82 17.82
C TYR A 180 8.01 -2.92 16.79
N VAL A 181 6.82 -3.26 16.30
CA VAL A 181 6.16 -2.52 15.20
C VAL A 181 4.83 -1.93 15.62
N LEU A 182 3.93 -2.74 16.20
CA LEU A 182 2.56 -2.34 16.53
C LEU A 182 2.47 -1.02 17.30
N PRO A 183 3.25 -0.74 18.37
CA PRO A 183 3.12 0.52 19.10
C PRO A 183 3.40 1.75 18.22
N HIS A 184 4.35 1.63 17.29
CA HIS A 184 4.75 2.72 16.39
C HIS A 184 3.76 2.87 15.24
N SER A 185 3.26 1.77 14.68
CA SER A 185 2.19 1.78 13.67
C SER A 185 0.90 2.37 14.24
N THR A 186 0.54 2.06 15.50
CA THR A 186 -0.59 2.66 16.20
C THR A 186 -0.39 4.16 16.42
N ASP A 187 0.80 4.63 16.84
CA ASP A 187 1.07 6.08 16.95
C ASP A 187 0.93 6.78 15.59
N LEU A 188 1.47 6.19 14.51
CA LEU A 188 1.34 6.74 13.17
C LEU A 188 -0.13 6.85 12.74
N VAL A 189 -0.91 5.76 12.84
CA VAL A 189 -2.33 5.77 12.49
C VAL A 189 -3.09 6.82 13.30
N ASN A 190 -2.91 6.86 14.63
CA ASN A 190 -3.57 7.84 15.49
C ASN A 190 -3.24 9.29 15.12
N ARG A 191 -2.02 9.57 14.68
CA ARG A 191 -1.63 10.92 14.20
C ARG A 191 -2.27 11.24 12.87
N LEU A 192 -2.27 10.30 11.93
CA LEU A 192 -2.86 10.50 10.61
C LEU A 192 -4.37 10.65 10.66
N GLN A 193 -5.07 9.95 11.55
CA GLN A 193 -6.52 10.11 11.74
C GLN A 193 -6.92 11.54 12.11
N LYS A 194 -6.04 12.32 12.74
CA LYS A 194 -6.29 13.75 13.05
C LYS A 194 -6.41 14.62 11.80
N THR A 195 -5.97 14.13 10.64
CA THR A 195 -6.13 14.81 9.35
C THR A 195 -7.54 14.69 8.78
N GLY A 196 -8.38 13.79 9.33
CA GLY A 196 -9.79 13.63 8.97
C GLY A 196 -10.06 12.77 7.73
N VAL A 197 -9.02 12.19 7.11
CA VAL A 197 -9.16 11.24 5.99
C VAL A 197 -9.03 9.79 6.46
N PRO A 198 -9.64 8.81 5.78
CA PRO A 198 -9.45 7.40 6.10
C PRO A 198 -7.99 6.97 5.95
N ILE A 199 -7.56 6.05 6.81
CA ILE A 199 -6.23 5.45 6.81
C ILE A 199 -6.34 3.97 6.43
N ILE A 200 -5.56 3.56 5.44
CA ILE A 200 -5.41 2.17 5.02
C ILE A 200 -4.09 1.64 5.57
N TYR A 201 -4.13 0.54 6.31
CA TYR A 201 -2.93 -0.17 6.75
C TYR A 201 -2.77 -1.46 5.94
N PHE A 202 -1.77 -1.50 5.06
CA PHE A 202 -1.49 -2.66 4.22
C PHE A 202 -0.12 -3.26 4.58
N GLY A 203 -0.16 -4.51 5.03
CA GLY A 203 1.02 -5.37 5.18
C GLY A 203 1.05 -6.42 4.07
N THR A 204 2.25 -6.79 3.64
CA THR A 204 2.45 -7.97 2.78
C THR A 204 2.97 -9.11 3.66
N ASP A 205 2.56 -10.33 3.36
CA ASP A 205 2.92 -11.54 4.13
C ASP A 205 2.27 -11.55 5.52
N SER A 206 1.14 -10.85 5.69
CA SER A 206 0.63 -10.44 7.00
C SER A 206 -0.62 -11.18 7.47
N ALA A 207 -1.01 -12.28 6.81
CA ALA A 207 -2.24 -13.02 7.14
C ALA A 207 -2.36 -13.42 8.62
N THR A 208 -1.25 -13.83 9.25
CA THR A 208 -1.20 -14.17 10.68
C THR A 208 -1.15 -12.95 11.61
N LEU A 209 -0.83 -11.77 11.07
CA LEU A 209 -0.71 -10.52 11.81
C LEU A 209 -2.01 -9.70 11.81
N LEU A 210 -2.99 -10.05 10.97
CA LEU A 210 -4.24 -9.28 10.79
C LEU A 210 -4.94 -8.91 12.11
N PRO A 211 -5.12 -9.81 13.10
CA PRO A 211 -5.73 -9.44 14.36
C PRO A 211 -4.95 -8.35 15.11
N SER A 212 -3.61 -8.41 15.06
CA SER A 212 -2.75 -7.40 15.68
C SER A 212 -2.70 -6.11 14.85
N MET A 213 -2.76 -6.18 13.52
CA MET A 213 -2.83 -4.99 12.65
C MET A 213 -4.12 -4.20 12.89
N LYS A 214 -5.24 -4.88 13.16
CA LYS A 214 -6.51 -4.23 13.53
C LYS A 214 -6.38 -3.31 14.75
N GLU A 215 -5.54 -3.67 15.71
CA GLU A 215 -5.33 -2.89 16.93
C GLU A 215 -4.72 -1.50 16.66
N THR A 216 -4.19 -1.24 15.46
CA THR A 216 -3.75 0.10 15.05
C THR A 216 -4.89 1.11 14.95
N GLY A 217 -6.13 0.64 14.77
CA GLY A 217 -7.30 1.50 14.62
C GLY A 217 -7.52 2.04 13.20
N ALA A 218 -6.75 1.60 12.19
CA ALA A 218 -6.93 2.02 10.80
C ALA A 218 -8.34 1.67 10.28
N GLU A 219 -8.93 2.57 9.48
CA GLU A 219 -10.27 2.39 8.92
C GLU A 219 -10.34 1.22 7.94
N VAL A 220 -9.25 0.97 7.20
CA VAL A 220 -9.15 -0.11 6.22
C VAL A 220 -7.92 -0.99 6.52
N VAL A 221 -8.13 -2.30 6.56
CA VAL A 221 -7.02 -3.27 6.59
C VAL A 221 -6.86 -3.90 5.20
N GLY A 222 -5.68 -3.76 4.62
CA GLY A 222 -5.34 -4.39 3.35
C GLY A 222 -4.99 -5.87 3.53
N LEU A 223 -5.51 -6.71 2.64
CA LEU A 223 -5.33 -8.16 2.65
C LEU A 223 -4.54 -8.59 1.40
N ASP A 224 -3.57 -9.48 1.58
CA ASP A 224 -2.93 -10.17 0.45
C ASP A 224 -3.66 -11.47 0.09
N TRP A 225 -3.27 -12.10 -1.02
CA TRP A 225 -4.01 -13.20 -1.65
C TRP A 225 -3.91 -14.55 -0.92
N ARG A 226 -3.05 -14.67 0.10
CA ARG A 226 -2.84 -15.95 0.81
C ARG A 226 -3.93 -16.30 1.80
N ILE A 227 -4.79 -15.34 2.11
CA ILE A 227 -5.95 -15.55 2.96
C ILE A 227 -7.22 -15.31 2.13
N PRO A 228 -8.23 -16.18 2.18
CA PRO A 228 -9.51 -15.86 1.57
C PRO A 228 -10.10 -14.56 2.15
N LEU A 229 -10.72 -13.72 1.32
CA LEU A 229 -11.22 -12.40 1.73
C LEU A 229 -12.13 -12.48 2.98
N ASP A 230 -13.06 -13.43 2.99
CA ASP A 230 -14.00 -13.66 4.08
C ASP A 230 -13.31 -14.12 5.36
N ALA A 231 -12.34 -15.03 5.27
CA ALA A 231 -11.56 -15.49 6.43
C ALA A 231 -10.69 -14.35 6.99
N GLY A 232 -10.08 -13.53 6.13
CA GLY A 232 -9.35 -12.34 6.54
C GLY A 232 -10.24 -11.35 7.26
N TRP A 233 -11.40 -11.02 6.69
CA TRP A 233 -12.36 -10.11 7.33
C TRP A 233 -12.96 -10.69 8.62
N GLN A 234 -13.18 -12.00 8.69
CA GLN A 234 -13.59 -12.70 9.91
C GLN A 234 -12.55 -12.59 11.02
N SER A 235 -11.25 -12.70 10.69
CA SER A 235 -10.17 -12.51 11.68
C SER A 235 -10.13 -11.09 12.25
N LEU A 236 -10.69 -10.12 11.51
CA LEU A 236 -10.90 -8.74 11.93
C LEU A 236 -12.26 -8.55 12.63
N GLY A 237 -13.01 -9.61 12.91
CA GLY A 237 -14.34 -9.58 13.52
C GLY A 237 -15.40 -8.89 12.68
N PHE A 238 -15.23 -8.84 11.35
CA PHE A 238 -16.08 -8.10 10.42
C PHE A 238 -16.25 -6.61 10.75
N GLN A 239 -15.26 -6.02 11.43
CA GLN A 239 -15.24 -4.59 11.76
C GLN A 239 -14.34 -3.82 10.81
N GLY A 240 -14.76 -2.60 10.47
CA GLY A 240 -14.05 -1.75 9.52
C GLY A 240 -14.14 -2.25 8.08
N ALA A 241 -13.40 -1.58 7.20
CA ALA A 241 -13.30 -1.93 5.79
C ALA A 241 -12.08 -2.83 5.52
N VAL A 242 -12.12 -3.56 4.40
CA VAL A 242 -10.99 -4.33 3.90
C VAL A 242 -10.69 -3.99 2.44
N GLN A 243 -9.42 -4.06 2.08
CA GLN A 243 -8.95 -3.85 0.72
C GLN A 243 -8.25 -5.09 0.17
N GLY A 244 -8.54 -5.46 -1.08
CA GLY A 244 -7.89 -6.56 -1.77
C GLY A 244 -8.87 -7.60 -2.36
N ASN A 245 -8.42 -8.82 -2.64
CA ASN A 245 -7.06 -9.31 -2.41
C ASN A 245 -6.55 -10.25 -3.49
N LEU A 246 -6.89 -9.96 -4.76
CA LEU A 246 -6.55 -10.81 -5.89
C LEU A 246 -5.03 -10.99 -6.04
N ASP A 247 -4.56 -12.22 -6.27
CA ASP A 247 -3.15 -12.47 -6.61
C ASP A 247 -2.77 -11.72 -7.91
N PRO A 248 -1.76 -10.82 -7.91
CA PRO A 248 -1.36 -10.08 -9.11
C PRO A 248 -0.94 -11.01 -10.27
N VAL A 249 -0.49 -12.23 -10.00
CA VAL A 249 -0.10 -13.20 -11.04
C VAL A 249 -1.32 -13.70 -11.83
N LEU A 250 -2.53 -13.66 -11.26
CA LEU A 250 -3.75 -14.04 -12.00
C LEU A 250 -4.04 -13.13 -13.19
N LEU A 251 -3.47 -11.92 -13.22
CA LEU A 251 -3.57 -11.02 -14.38
C LEU A 251 -2.84 -11.54 -15.62
N PHE A 252 -2.01 -12.58 -15.51
CA PHE A 252 -1.38 -13.26 -16.64
C PHE A 252 -2.25 -14.40 -17.21
N ALA A 253 -3.30 -14.80 -16.50
CA ALA A 253 -4.17 -15.88 -16.94
C ALA A 253 -5.21 -15.40 -17.97
N ASP A 254 -5.74 -16.34 -18.77
CA ASP A 254 -6.89 -16.09 -19.63
C ASP A 254 -8.09 -15.58 -18.82
N TRP A 255 -8.95 -14.76 -19.45
CA TRP A 255 -10.16 -14.23 -18.82
C TRP A 255 -11.08 -15.31 -18.23
N LYS A 256 -11.14 -16.49 -18.85
CA LYS A 256 -11.90 -17.67 -18.36
C LYS A 256 -11.42 -18.17 -16.98
N VAL A 257 -10.20 -17.85 -16.58
CA VAL A 257 -9.62 -18.18 -15.27
C VAL A 257 -9.68 -16.97 -14.35
N LEU A 258 -9.32 -15.77 -14.84
CA LEU A 258 -9.29 -14.55 -14.05
C LEU A 258 -10.69 -14.15 -13.54
N LYS A 259 -11.71 -14.16 -14.41
CA LYS A 259 -13.06 -13.71 -14.07
C LYS A 259 -13.67 -14.51 -12.90
N PRO A 260 -13.71 -15.86 -12.90
CA PRO A 260 -14.24 -16.61 -11.76
C PRO A 260 -13.52 -16.34 -10.43
N ARG A 261 -12.22 -16.00 -10.46
CA ARG A 261 -11.45 -15.66 -9.25
C ARG A 261 -11.81 -14.28 -8.71
N ALA A 262 -12.08 -13.30 -9.58
CA ALA A 262 -12.61 -12.01 -9.17
C ALA A 262 -14.04 -12.12 -8.62
N GLU A 263 -14.90 -12.93 -9.26
CA GLU A 263 -16.26 -13.24 -8.80
C GLU A 263 -16.27 -13.90 -7.41
N ASP A 264 -15.34 -14.84 -7.14
CA ASP A 264 -15.22 -15.49 -5.84
C ASP A 264 -14.90 -14.48 -4.72
N ILE A 265 -13.98 -13.54 -4.97
CA ILE A 265 -13.66 -12.46 -4.02
C ILE A 265 -14.90 -11.59 -3.75
N LEU A 266 -15.62 -11.18 -4.80
CA LEU A 266 -16.86 -10.39 -4.65
C LEU A 266 -17.94 -11.17 -3.87
N ARG A 267 -18.10 -12.47 -4.14
CA ARG A 267 -19.04 -13.33 -3.39
C ARG A 267 -18.66 -13.44 -1.90
N ARG A 268 -17.38 -13.59 -1.59
CA ARG A 268 -16.87 -13.66 -0.20
C ARG A 268 -17.10 -12.36 0.56
N ALA A 269 -17.07 -11.21 -0.13
CA ALA A 269 -17.45 -9.93 0.46
C ALA A 269 -18.92 -9.90 0.92
N ALA A 270 -19.78 -10.75 0.35
CA ALA A 270 -21.16 -11.00 0.75
C ALA A 270 -21.98 -9.72 0.97
N GLY A 271 -21.84 -8.76 0.05
CA GLY A 271 -22.55 -7.47 0.09
C GLY A 271 -22.19 -6.54 1.27
N ARG A 272 -21.27 -6.94 2.15
CA ARG A 272 -20.90 -6.11 3.32
C ARG A 272 -20.40 -4.74 2.86
N PRO A 273 -20.83 -3.65 3.52
CA PRO A 273 -20.18 -2.36 3.38
C PRO A 273 -18.70 -2.45 3.76
N GLY A 274 -17.83 -1.73 3.06
CA GLY A 274 -16.40 -1.69 3.37
C GLY A 274 -15.48 -2.57 2.52
N HIS A 275 -15.97 -3.18 1.44
CA HIS A 275 -15.07 -3.87 0.50
C HIS A 275 -14.51 -2.88 -0.53
N ILE A 276 -13.19 -2.81 -0.63
CA ILE A 276 -12.47 -2.14 -1.72
C ILE A 276 -11.73 -3.22 -2.52
N PHE A 277 -12.08 -3.40 -3.79
CA PHE A 277 -11.37 -4.37 -4.62
C PHE A 277 -9.99 -3.84 -4.97
N ASN A 278 -8.98 -4.67 -4.76
CA ASN A 278 -7.60 -4.41 -5.16
C ASN A 278 -6.90 -5.76 -5.37
N LEU A 279 -5.67 -5.73 -5.87
CA LEU A 279 -4.75 -6.84 -5.80
C LEU A 279 -4.23 -7.00 -4.36
N GLY A 280 -3.67 -8.17 -4.06
CA GLY A 280 -2.95 -8.44 -2.82
C GLY A 280 -1.49 -7.94 -2.82
N HIS A 281 -1.00 -7.43 -3.96
CA HIS A 281 0.27 -6.70 -4.11
C HIS A 281 0.26 -5.94 -5.45
N GLY A 282 1.27 -5.11 -5.72
CA GLY A 282 1.31 -4.32 -6.95
C GLY A 282 1.45 -5.12 -8.25
N ILE A 283 0.90 -4.56 -9.34
CA ILE A 283 0.99 -5.09 -10.71
C ILE A 283 2.45 -5.35 -11.10
N LEU A 284 2.68 -6.46 -11.82
CA LEU A 284 4.00 -6.87 -12.28
C LEU A 284 4.35 -6.22 -13.64
N PRO A 285 5.64 -5.98 -13.94
CA PRO A 285 6.04 -5.24 -15.13
C PRO A 285 5.59 -5.85 -16.46
N GLU A 286 5.47 -7.18 -16.53
CA GLU A 286 5.14 -7.93 -17.74
C GLU A 286 3.63 -8.24 -17.85
N THR A 287 2.80 -7.74 -16.93
CA THR A 287 1.37 -8.02 -16.91
C THR A 287 0.67 -7.53 -18.20
N PRO A 288 -0.17 -8.36 -18.86
CA PRO A 288 -0.95 -7.92 -20.01
C PRO A 288 -1.92 -6.79 -19.64
N VAL A 289 -1.74 -5.62 -20.26
CA VAL A 289 -2.56 -4.42 -19.96
C VAL A 289 -4.05 -4.65 -20.20
N ASP A 290 -4.41 -5.45 -21.21
CA ASP A 290 -5.81 -5.75 -21.54
C ASP A 290 -6.49 -6.56 -20.43
N ASN A 291 -5.77 -7.46 -19.74
CA ASN A 291 -6.31 -8.18 -18.60
C ASN A 291 -6.54 -7.25 -17.40
N VAL A 292 -5.67 -6.25 -17.19
CA VAL A 292 -5.86 -5.24 -16.15
C VAL A 292 -7.11 -4.40 -16.43
N LYS A 293 -7.27 -3.94 -17.68
CA LYS A 293 -8.45 -3.20 -18.13
C LYS A 293 -9.74 -4.03 -17.99
N ALA A 294 -9.72 -5.28 -18.47
CA ALA A 294 -10.87 -6.18 -18.38
C ALA A 294 -11.28 -6.44 -16.91
N LEU A 295 -10.33 -6.60 -16.00
CA LEU A 295 -10.62 -6.70 -14.57
C LEU A 295 -11.27 -5.42 -14.02
N CYS A 296 -10.71 -4.25 -14.35
CA CYS A 296 -11.26 -2.97 -13.87
C CYS A 296 -12.68 -2.73 -14.36
N ASP A 297 -12.92 -2.94 -15.67
CA ASP A 297 -14.24 -2.81 -16.27
C ASP A 297 -15.23 -3.82 -15.65
N PHE A 298 -14.82 -5.09 -15.49
CA PHE A 298 -15.66 -6.11 -14.86
C PHE A 298 -16.10 -5.74 -13.44
N ILE A 299 -15.17 -5.29 -12.57
CA ILE A 299 -15.53 -4.91 -11.21
C ILE A 299 -16.46 -3.69 -11.21
N ARG A 300 -16.22 -2.70 -12.06
CA ARG A 300 -17.07 -1.50 -12.16
C ARG A 300 -18.48 -1.83 -12.63
N GLU A 301 -18.60 -2.71 -13.62
CA GLU A 301 -19.87 -3.00 -14.29
C GLU A 301 -20.71 -4.03 -13.52
N HIS A 302 -20.08 -5.03 -12.91
CA HIS A 302 -20.79 -6.19 -12.36
C HIS A 302 -20.77 -6.31 -10.83
N SER A 303 -19.93 -5.58 -10.09
CA SER A 303 -19.83 -5.78 -8.63
C SER A 303 -21.11 -5.45 -7.87
N ALA A 304 -22.01 -4.63 -8.41
CA ALA A 304 -23.33 -4.36 -7.82
C ALA A 304 -24.21 -5.62 -7.73
N GLU A 305 -24.03 -6.57 -8.64
CA GLU A 305 -24.79 -7.83 -8.68
C GLU A 305 -24.49 -8.74 -7.48
N PHE A 306 -23.27 -8.62 -6.92
CA PHE A 306 -22.76 -9.41 -5.79
C PHE A 306 -23.10 -8.82 -4.41
N ARG A 307 -23.82 -7.70 -4.38
CA ARG A 307 -24.26 -7.04 -3.14
C ARG A 307 -25.68 -7.41 -2.71
N LYS A 308 -26.38 -8.21 -3.52
CA LYS A 308 -27.75 -8.67 -3.28
C LYS A 308 -27.79 -9.92 -2.41
#